data_AF-A0A2N6F2G3-F1
#
_entry.id   AF-A0A2N6F2G3-F1
#
_cell.length_a   1.000
_cell.length_b   1.000
_cell.length_c   1.000
_cell.angle_alpha   90.00
_cell.angle_beta   90.00
_cell.angle_gamma   90.00
#
_symmetry.space_group_name_H-M   'P 1'
#
loop_
_entity.id
_entity.type
_entity.pdbx_description
1 polymer ?
#
loop_
_entity_poly.entity_id
_entity_poly.type
_entity_poly.pdbx_seq_one_letter_code
_entity_poly.pdbx_strand_id
1 'polypeptide(L)'
;MMTTDVLEEAIRRVKGLSLCRFARVWGEFHTGGTFLLIVVETNVVSPTEIELTLREPIRMVLTPLVPENPERERGSWMVVFKSNDGVFDSVMPE
;
A
#
# COMPACT_ATOMS: atom_id res chain seq x y z
N MET A 1 14.98 12.81 1.29
CA MET A 1 13.51 12.63 1.27
C MET A 1 13.18 11.89 0.00
N MET A 2 12.75 10.63 0.10
CA MET A 2 12.37 9.85 -1.08
C MET A 2 11.12 10.48 -1.69
N THR A 3 11.13 10.80 -2.98
CA THR A 3 10.03 11.54 -3.61
C THR A 3 8.83 10.64 -3.76
N THR A 4 7.65 11.23 -3.58
CA THR A 4 6.34 10.59 -3.71
C THR A 4 6.20 9.79 -5.00
N ASP A 5 6.83 10.20 -6.09
CA ASP A 5 6.70 9.54 -7.39
C ASP A 5 7.29 8.12 -7.40
N VAL A 6 8.34 7.87 -6.61
CA VAL A 6 9.01 6.56 -6.59
C VAL A 6 8.12 5.47 -6.00
N LEU A 7 7.38 5.78 -4.93
CA LEU A 7 6.51 4.81 -4.25
C LEU A 7 5.29 4.42 -5.09
N GLU A 8 4.67 5.38 -5.75
CA GLU A 8 3.54 5.09 -6.65
C GLU A 8 4.00 4.33 -7.88
N GLU A 9 5.10 4.75 -8.50
CA GLU A 9 5.68 4.06 -9.64
C GLU A 9 6.05 2.62 -9.29
N ALA A 10 6.60 2.39 -8.10
CA ALA A 10 6.95 1.05 -7.65
C ALA A 10 5.72 0.15 -7.52
N ILE A 11 4.62 0.64 -6.94
CA ILE A 11 3.36 -0.13 -6.85
C ILE A 11 2.72 -0.34 -8.22
N ARG A 12 2.76 0.66 -9.11
CA ARG A 12 2.23 0.53 -10.47
C ARG A 12 2.94 -0.54 -11.29
N ARG A 13 4.18 -0.89 -10.94
CA ARG A 13 4.94 -2.00 -11.55
C ARG A 13 4.47 -3.38 -11.08
N VAL A 14 3.70 -3.48 -10.01
CA VAL A 14 3.06 -4.74 -9.62
C VAL A 14 2.00 -5.08 -10.66
N LYS A 15 2.19 -6.22 -11.34
CA LYS A 15 1.26 -6.73 -12.35
C LYS A 15 -0.14 -6.88 -11.74
N GLY A 16 -1.16 -6.36 -12.42
CA GLY A 16 -2.54 -6.33 -11.92
C GLY A 16 -2.95 -4.97 -11.34
N LEU A 17 -2.00 -4.14 -10.93
CA LEU A 17 -2.29 -2.81 -10.36
C LEU A 17 -2.17 -1.65 -11.35
N SER A 18 -1.59 -1.87 -12.54
CA SER A 18 -1.33 -0.82 -13.53
C SER A 18 -2.60 -0.09 -14.03
N LEU A 19 -3.75 -0.77 -14.02
CA LEU A 19 -5.05 -0.23 -14.44
C LEU A 19 -5.85 0.40 -13.29
N CYS A 20 -5.35 0.31 -12.06
CA CYS A 20 -6.04 0.82 -10.89
C CYS A 20 -5.81 2.33 -10.71
N ARG A 21 -6.74 2.97 -9.98
CA ARG A 21 -6.57 4.35 -9.52
C ARG A 21 -5.95 4.33 -8.13
N PHE A 22 -5.09 5.30 -7.86
CA PHE A 22 -4.36 5.39 -6.61
C PHE A 22 -4.63 6.73 -5.93
N ALA A 23 -4.89 6.69 -4.64
CA ALA A 23 -4.83 7.85 -3.75
C ALA A 23 -3.86 7.54 -2.61
N ARG A 24 -3.18 8.56 -2.10
CA ARG A 24 -2.15 8.40 -1.07
C ARG A 24 -2.40 9.38 0.05
N VAL A 25 -2.24 8.90 1.28
CA VAL A 25 -2.37 9.70 2.49
C VAL A 25 -1.14 9.47 3.35
N TRP A 26 -0.38 10.55 3.56
CA TRP A 26 0.72 10.58 4.52
C TRP A 26 0.19 11.07 5.86
N GLY A 27 0.47 10.32 6.92
CA GLY A 27 0.20 10.73 8.30
C GLY A 27 1.50 10.82 9.07
N GLU A 28 1.75 11.97 9.69
CA GLU A 28 2.76 12.09 10.74
C GLU A 28 2.07 11.87 12.09
N PHE A 29 2.65 11.03 12.95
CA PHE A 29 2.17 10.84 14.31
C PHE A 29 2.83 11.82 15.25
N HIS A 30 2.09 12.15 16.31
CA HIS A 30 2.61 12.93 17.43
C HIS A 30 3.88 12.35 18.09
N THR A 31 4.21 11.09 17.83
CA THR A 31 5.40 10.41 18.38
C THR A 31 6.62 10.53 17.46
N GLY A 32 6.52 11.22 16.32
CA GLY A 32 7.64 11.43 15.40
C GLY A 32 7.77 10.35 14.31
N GLY A 33 6.80 9.44 14.21
CA GLY A 33 6.72 8.45 13.14
C GLY A 33 5.91 8.92 11.93
N THR A 34 6.19 8.35 10.77
CA THR A 34 5.40 8.55 9.54
C THR A 34 4.68 7.26 9.15
N PHE A 35 3.45 7.34 8.67
CA PHE A 35 2.73 6.23 8.06
C PHE A 35 2.23 6.59 6.67
N LEU A 36 2.39 5.64 5.78
CA LEU A 36 1.95 5.73 4.40
C LEU A 36 0.70 4.86 4.18
N LEU A 37 -0.43 5.50 3.92
CA LEU A 37 -1.62 4.82 3.42
C LEU A 37 -1.72 4.98 1.90
N ILE A 38 -1.93 3.88 1.20
CA ILE A 38 -2.14 3.84 -0.25
C ILE A 38 -3.48 3.20 -0.50
N VAL A 39 -4.38 3.93 -1.12
CA VAL A 39 -5.71 3.47 -1.50
C VAL A 39 -5.67 3.09 -2.97
N VAL A 40 -5.96 1.83 -3.26
CA VAL A 40 -6.12 1.30 -4.61
C VAL A 40 -7.61 1.18 -4.88
N GLU A 41 -8.12 2.10 -5.68
CA GLU A 41 -9.51 2.06 -6.16
C GLU A 41 -9.57 1.20 -7.42
N THR A 42 -10.33 0.11 -7.33
CA THR A 42 -10.40 -0.92 -8.37
C THR A 42 -11.72 -1.67 -8.33
N ASN A 43 -12.22 -2.02 -9.52
CA ASN A 43 -13.34 -2.95 -9.71
C ASN A 43 -12.90 -4.20 -10.50
N VAL A 44 -11.60 -4.34 -10.77
CA VAL A 44 -11.04 -5.42 -11.59
C VAL A 44 -10.20 -6.40 -10.78
N VAL A 45 -9.73 -6.00 -9.60
CA VAL A 45 -8.97 -6.86 -8.68
C VAL A 45 -9.91 -7.44 -7.64
N SER A 46 -9.84 -8.76 -7.46
CA SER A 46 -10.64 -9.49 -6.45
C SER A 46 -9.87 -9.72 -5.15
N PRO A 47 -10.53 -9.96 -4.00
CA PRO A 47 -9.86 -10.36 -2.76
C PRO A 47 -8.93 -11.58 -2.94
N THR A 48 -9.38 -12.59 -3.69
CA THR A 48 -8.59 -13.79 -3.98
C THR A 48 -7.34 -13.48 -4.80
N GLU A 49 -7.42 -12.56 -5.76
CA GLU A 49 -6.24 -12.11 -6.51
C GLU A 49 -5.24 -11.39 -5.61
N ILE A 50 -5.72 -10.58 -4.67
CA ILE A 50 -4.86 -9.90 -3.68
C ILE A 50 -4.09 -10.92 -2.86
N GLU A 51 -4.81 -11.89 -2.28
CA GLU A 51 -4.24 -12.95 -1.45
C GLU A 51 -3.20 -13.79 -2.21
N LEU A 52 -3.57 -14.26 -3.41
CA LEU A 52 -2.76 -15.25 -4.14
C LEU A 52 -1.63 -14.63 -4.97
N THR A 53 -1.76 -13.37 -5.40
CA THR A 53 -0.86 -12.83 -6.43
C THR A 53 -0.29 -11.45 -6.14
N LEU A 54 -0.93 -10.62 -5.32
CA LEU A 54 -0.51 -9.21 -5.14
C LEU A 54 0.15 -8.95 -3.79
N ARG A 55 -0.25 -9.65 -2.73
CA ARG A 55 0.22 -9.40 -1.36
C ARG A 55 1.75 -9.42 -1.26
N GLU A 56 2.38 -10.48 -1.76
CA GLU A 56 3.84 -10.63 -1.67
C GLU A 56 4.60 -9.63 -2.56
N PRO A 57 4.25 -9.44 -3.85
CA PRO A 57 4.87 -8.40 -4.66
C PRO A 57 4.75 -6.98 -4.07
N ILE A 58 3.61 -6.64 -3.48
CA ILE A 58 3.42 -5.33 -2.82
C ILE A 58 4.39 -5.17 -1.66
N ARG A 59 4.52 -6.20 -0.81
CA ARG A 59 5.47 -6.20 0.31
C ARG A 59 6.91 -6.05 -0.16
N MET A 60 7.32 -6.87 -1.13
CA MET A 60 8.66 -6.81 -1.72
C MET A 60 9.02 -5.42 -2.24
N VAL A 61 8.05 -4.72 -2.81
CA VAL A 61 8.26 -3.39 -3.38
C VAL A 61 8.24 -2.30 -2.31
N LEU A 62 7.35 -2.35 -1.32
CA LEU A 62 7.15 -1.24 -0.38
C LEU A 62 8.02 -1.32 0.88
N THR A 63 8.24 -2.50 1.43
CA THR A 63 9.06 -2.69 2.63
C THR A 63 10.46 -2.04 2.53
N PRO A 64 11.23 -2.17 1.45
CA PRO A 64 12.54 -1.52 1.38
C PRO A 64 12.48 0.00 1.17
N LEU A 65 11.32 0.55 0.80
CA LEU A 65 11.17 1.97 0.44
C LEU A 65 10.57 2.81 1.57
N VAL A 66 9.84 2.18 2.49
CA VAL A 66 9.24 2.84 3.64
C VAL A 66 9.99 2.41 4.89
N PRO A 67 10.70 3.33 5.57
CA PRO A 67 11.37 3.02 6.83
C PRO A 67 10.41 2.42 7.86
N GLU A 68 10.88 1.41 8.57
CA GLU A 68 10.13 0.87 9.71
C GLU A 68 10.07 1.89 10.85
N ASN A 69 8.90 1.93 11.49
CA ASN A 69 8.64 2.63 12.72
C ASN A 69 8.47 1.57 13.82
N PRO A 70 9.42 1.45 14.76
CA PRO A 70 9.39 0.44 15.81
C PRO A 70 8.21 0.61 16.78
N GLU A 71 7.53 1.76 16.79
CA GLU A 71 6.35 2.00 17.61
C GLU A 71 5.06 1.39 17.03
N ARG A 72 5.12 0.79 15.84
CA ARG A 72 3.96 0.26 15.11
C ARG A 72 3.98 -1.26 15.07
N GLU A 73 3.08 -1.88 15.83
CA GLU A 73 2.87 -3.34 15.80
C GLU A 73 2.50 -3.91 14.42
N ARG A 74 1.96 -3.08 13.51
CA ARG A 74 1.54 -3.48 12.15
C ARG A 74 2.33 -2.77 11.04
N GLY A 75 3.50 -2.25 11.39
CA GLY A 75 4.41 -1.57 10.47
C GLY A 75 3.96 -0.17 9.99
N SER A 76 4.69 0.36 9.00
CA SER A 76 4.71 1.80 8.67
C SER A 76 4.02 2.18 7.37
N TRP A 77 3.38 1.20 6.72
CA TRP A 77 2.56 1.44 5.55
C TRP A 77 1.36 0.49 5.51
N MET A 78 0.37 0.84 4.69
CA MET A 78 -0.75 -0.02 4.37
C MET A 78 -1.25 0.28 2.97
N VAL A 79 -1.52 -0.77 2.20
CA VAL A 79 -2.24 -0.66 0.93
C VAL A 79 -3.64 -1.18 1.16
N VAL A 80 -4.65 -0.34 0.96
CA VAL A 80 -6.07 -0.72 1.07
C VAL A 80 -6.70 -0.80 -0.31
N PHE A 81 -7.51 -1.82 -0.53
CA PHE A 81 -8.24 -2.04 -1.77
C PHE A 81 -9.70 -1.67 -1.58
N LYS A 82 -10.21 -0.80 -2.45
CA LYS A 82 -11.54 -0.22 -2.35
C LYS A 82 -12.29 -0.35 -3.66
N SER A 83 -13.55 -0.76 -3.58
CA SER A 83 -14.55 -0.70 -4.64
C SER A 83 -15.59 0.39 -4.34
N ASN A 84 -16.63 0.48 -5.16
CA ASN A 84 -17.77 1.37 -4.89
C ASN A 84 -18.50 1.03 -3.58
N ASP A 85 -18.43 -0.22 -3.12
CA ASP A 85 -19.10 -0.71 -1.92
C ASP A 85 -18.28 -0.47 -0.63
N GLY A 86 -17.02 -0.06 -0.78
CA GLY A 86 -16.12 0.24 0.33
C GLY A 86 -14.78 -0.48 0.24
N VAL A 87 -14.04 -0.46 1.36
CA VAL A 87 -12.77 -1.18 1.50
C VAL A 87 -13.06 -2.67 1.68
N PHE A 88 -12.40 -3.52 0.90
CA PHE A 88 -12.64 -4.96 0.92
C PHE A 88 -11.40 -5.80 1.27
N ASP A 89 -10.18 -5.27 1.15
CA ASP A 89 -8.96 -5.95 1.60
C ASP A 89 -7.84 -4.94 1.88
N SER A 90 -6.78 -5.40 2.56
CA SER A 90 -5.57 -4.63 2.82
C SER A 90 -4.31 -5.50 2.85
N VAL A 91 -3.19 -4.88 2.47
CA VAL A 91 -1.84 -5.43 2.59
C VAL A 91 -1.04 -4.52 3.51
N MET A 92 -0.32 -5.13 4.45
CA MET A 92 0.51 -4.47 5.44
C MET A 92 1.90 -5.15 5.50
N PRO A 93 2.92 -4.46 6.07
CA PRO A 93 4.18 -5.08 6.49
C PRO A 93 3.92 -6.33 7.33
N GLU A 94 4.81 -7.32 7.25
CA GLU A 94 4.76 -8.46 8.18
C GLU A 94 5.17 -8.06 9.60
#